data_AF-A0A931CT34-F1
#
_entry.id   AF-A0A931CT34-F1
#
_cell.length_a   1.000
_cell.length_b   1.000
_cell.length_c   1.000
_cell.angle_alpha   90.00
_cell.angle_beta   90.00
_cell.angle_gamma   90.00
#
_symmetry.space_group_name_H-M   'P 1'
#
loop_
_entity.id
_entity.type
_entity.pdbx_description
1 polymer ?
#
loop_
_entity_poly.entity_id
_entity_poly.type
_entity_poly.pdbx_seq_one_letter_code
_entity_poly.pdbx_strand_id
1 'polypeptide(L)'
;EVNYYTRARSSKSTQIIEILDSKIVKATRMGFGRLRITEQVTGYDRKLVATGRSIGMVPLDLPPLTFDTRGLWIQIPDEIRDRLESDRMHFMGGIHAMEHAAIGIMPLLVMTDRNDLGGISIPFHDQVQTAAVFVYDAVPGGLGLCRRAFEHADRFLHATLETITSCPCTTGCPACVHSPKCGSGNRPIDKHAARQILECIISGSAGPAKFQLPDLPAAAVERNEHPVTLTAGAEDLPGAGIHTRVQEISLQKNATLRYGVLDIETRRSAAEVGGWNKAENMGVSCAVLYDSHSGRFHDYSQDQVPALCEHLSLLDRVVGFNLIRFDYKVLAGLSDFDFYRLPTLDILMKVHEVLGYRLSLDHLAQNTLGAKKSADGLMALQWWQQGEMDKIIEYCTQDVRVTRDLYRFGRDNRFLIFTNKAGHQVRVPVSW
;
A
#
# COMPACT_ATOMS: atom_id res chain seq x y z
N GLU A 1 -13.67 5.82 -31.94
CA GLU A 1 -13.97 5.38 -30.56
C GLU A 1 -12.77 4.65 -29.99
N VAL A 2 -12.54 4.73 -28.68
CA VAL A 2 -11.46 3.99 -28.00
C VAL A 2 -12.02 2.71 -27.36
N ASN A 3 -11.33 1.58 -27.52
CA ASN A 3 -11.78 0.28 -27.00
C ASN A 3 -11.43 0.04 -25.52
N TYR A 4 -11.31 1.10 -24.72
CA TYR A 4 -10.99 1.02 -23.29
C TYR A 4 -11.77 2.04 -22.46
N TYR A 5 -11.93 1.75 -21.17
CA TYR A 5 -12.44 2.66 -20.15
C TYR A 5 -11.40 2.87 -19.06
N THR A 6 -11.56 3.90 -18.23
CA THR A 6 -10.64 4.22 -17.14
C THR A 6 -11.25 3.87 -15.78
N ARG A 7 -10.41 3.54 -14.80
CA ARG A 7 -10.79 3.36 -13.40
C ARG A 7 -9.78 4.05 -12.51
N ALA A 8 -10.21 5.03 -11.73
CA ALA A 8 -9.34 5.73 -10.79
C ALA A 8 -8.72 4.76 -9.77
N ARG A 9 -7.47 5.05 -9.39
CA ARG A 9 -6.79 4.49 -8.22
C ARG A 9 -6.62 5.58 -7.19
N SER A 10 -7.09 5.32 -5.98
CA SER A 10 -6.85 6.22 -4.85
C SER A 10 -6.10 5.51 -3.74
N SER A 11 -5.32 6.30 -3.01
CA SER A 11 -4.70 5.95 -1.74
C SER A 11 -5.48 6.65 -0.63
N LYS A 12 -5.74 5.95 0.47
CA LYS A 12 -6.41 6.50 1.65
C LYS A 12 -5.55 6.27 2.88
N SER A 13 -5.55 7.25 3.77
CA SER A 13 -4.92 7.16 5.08
C SER A 13 -5.79 7.87 6.13
N THR A 14 -5.60 7.49 7.38
CA THR A 14 -6.31 8.08 8.52
C THR A 14 -5.34 8.43 9.62
N GLN A 15 -5.67 9.47 10.39
CA GLN A 15 -5.03 9.82 11.64
C GLN A 15 -6.11 10.03 12.71
N ILE A 16 -5.89 9.52 13.91
CA ILE A 16 -6.73 9.77 15.09
C ILE A 16 -6.33 11.13 15.66
N ILE A 17 -7.22 12.11 15.57
CA ILE A 17 -6.96 13.46 16.09
C ILE A 17 -7.37 13.56 17.56
N GLU A 18 -8.44 12.86 17.94
CA GLU A 18 -8.98 12.89 19.30
C GLU A 18 -9.75 11.61 19.58
N ILE A 19 -9.59 11.06 20.78
CA ILE A 19 -10.34 9.90 21.26
C ILE A 19 -11.45 10.43 22.18
N LEU A 20 -12.70 10.27 21.75
CA LEU A 20 -13.88 10.72 22.50
C LEU A 20 -14.42 9.64 23.42
N ASP A 21 -14.29 8.37 23.02
CA ASP A 21 -14.79 7.23 23.78
C ASP A 21 -14.00 5.96 23.41
N SER A 22 -13.88 5.02 24.34
CA SER A 22 -13.27 3.71 24.08
C SER A 22 -13.83 2.66 25.01
N LYS A 23 -14.00 1.43 24.49
CA LYS A 23 -14.47 0.30 25.29
C LYS A 23 -13.92 -1.02 24.77
N ILE A 24 -13.87 -2.00 25.67
CA ILE A 24 -13.58 -3.39 25.34
C ILE A 24 -14.92 -4.04 24.93
N VAL A 25 -14.91 -4.71 23.79
CA VAL A 25 -16.06 -5.45 23.26
C VAL A 25 -15.57 -6.85 22.94
N LYS A 26 -15.96 -7.83 23.75
CA LYS A 26 -15.45 -9.21 23.66
C LYS A 26 -13.92 -9.22 23.72
N ALA A 27 -13.22 -9.81 22.73
CA ALA A 27 -11.76 -9.84 22.68
C ALA A 27 -11.11 -8.62 21.97
N THR A 28 -11.87 -7.62 21.53
CA THR A 28 -11.32 -6.41 20.88
C THR A 28 -11.51 -5.15 21.71
N ARG A 29 -10.68 -4.14 21.48
CA ARG A 29 -10.93 -2.75 21.89
C ARG A 29 -11.47 -1.97 20.68
N MET A 30 -12.59 -1.29 20.90
CA MET A 30 -13.11 -0.31 19.96
C MET A 30 -12.88 1.09 20.51
N GLY A 31 -12.51 2.02 19.63
CA GLY A 31 -12.48 3.44 19.95
C GLY A 31 -13.41 4.23 19.03
N PHE A 32 -13.80 5.41 19.51
CA PHE A 32 -14.60 6.38 18.78
C PHE A 32 -14.00 7.77 18.99
N GLY A 33 -13.95 8.56 17.92
CA GLY A 33 -13.24 9.82 17.97
C GLY A 33 -13.26 10.63 16.69
N ARG A 34 -12.49 11.70 16.70
CA ARG A 34 -12.25 12.56 15.52
C ARG A 34 -11.09 11.98 14.72
N LEU A 35 -11.33 11.78 13.43
CA LEU A 35 -10.37 11.24 12.47
C LEU A 35 -10.08 12.28 11.41
N ARG A 36 -8.83 12.36 10.97
CA ARG A 36 -8.44 13.06 9.74
C ARG A 36 -8.26 12.04 8.65
N ILE A 37 -9.07 12.15 7.60
CA ILE A 37 -9.01 11.27 6.43
C ILE A 37 -8.31 12.02 5.32
N THR A 38 -7.30 11.38 4.73
CA THR A 38 -6.59 11.88 3.56
C THR A 38 -6.77 10.88 2.41
N GLU A 39 -7.41 11.32 1.34
CA GLU A 39 -7.58 10.56 0.09
C GLU A 39 -6.85 11.25 -1.05
N GLN A 40 -6.07 10.49 -1.82
CA GLN A 40 -5.38 11.01 -3.00
C GLN A 40 -5.64 10.10 -4.19
N VAL A 41 -6.13 10.65 -5.29
CA VAL A 41 -6.17 9.94 -6.58
C VAL A 41 -4.76 9.94 -7.14
N THR A 42 -4.15 8.76 -7.21
CA THR A 42 -2.73 8.57 -7.59
C THR A 42 -2.57 8.18 -9.06
N GLY A 43 -3.68 7.87 -9.73
CA GLY A 43 -3.67 7.43 -11.13
C GLY A 43 -4.99 6.85 -11.58
N TYR A 44 -5.00 6.28 -12.77
CA TYR A 44 -6.11 5.44 -13.25
C TYR A 44 -5.60 4.25 -14.06
N ASP A 45 -6.27 3.10 -13.90
CA ASP A 45 -6.11 1.95 -14.78
C ASP A 45 -6.90 2.18 -16.07
N ARG A 46 -6.28 1.99 -17.23
CA ARG A 46 -6.99 1.80 -18.50
C ARG A 46 -7.35 0.33 -18.64
N LYS A 47 -8.62 0.02 -18.93
CA LYS A 47 -9.12 -1.36 -19.04
C LYS A 47 -9.84 -1.56 -20.36
N LEU A 48 -9.55 -2.63 -21.06
CA LEU A 48 -10.26 -2.96 -22.30
C LEU A 48 -11.75 -3.15 -22.02
N VAL A 49 -12.60 -2.57 -22.88
CA VAL A 49 -14.06 -2.72 -22.76
C VAL A 49 -14.45 -4.18 -22.88
N ALA A 50 -13.86 -4.92 -23.82
CA ALA A 50 -14.24 -6.30 -24.11
C ALA A 50 -13.87 -7.31 -23.01
N THR A 51 -12.77 -7.09 -22.27
CA THR A 51 -12.22 -8.10 -21.36
C THR A 51 -12.05 -7.62 -19.92
N GLY A 52 -12.17 -6.32 -19.65
CA GLY A 52 -11.84 -5.72 -18.35
C GLY A 52 -10.36 -5.82 -17.97
N ARG A 53 -9.51 -6.35 -18.87
CA ARG A 53 -8.07 -6.49 -18.66
C ARG A 53 -7.43 -5.11 -18.62
N SER A 54 -6.58 -4.87 -17.61
CA SER A 54 -5.79 -3.64 -17.55
C SER A 54 -4.77 -3.59 -18.69
N ILE A 55 -4.75 -2.49 -19.44
CA ILE A 55 -3.82 -2.17 -20.53
C ILE A 55 -2.78 -1.12 -20.13
N GLY A 56 -2.64 -0.90 -18.83
CA GLY A 56 -1.67 0.03 -18.25
C GLY A 56 -2.33 0.99 -17.28
N MET A 57 -1.54 1.42 -16.31
CA MET A 57 -1.91 2.44 -15.35
C MET A 57 -1.25 3.75 -15.77
N VAL A 58 -1.99 4.84 -15.69
CA VAL A 58 -1.49 6.20 -15.91
C VAL A 58 -1.44 6.88 -14.56
N PRO A 59 -0.24 7.26 -14.06
CA PRO A 59 -0.14 7.99 -12.80
C PRO A 59 -0.74 9.38 -12.94
N LEU A 60 -1.28 9.90 -11.85
CA LEU A 60 -1.81 11.25 -11.75
C LEU A 60 -1.19 11.92 -10.52
N ASP A 61 -0.79 13.18 -10.66
CA ASP A 61 -0.34 14.02 -9.57
C ASP A 61 -1.46 14.97 -9.12
N LEU A 62 -2.54 14.37 -8.61
CA LEU A 62 -3.65 15.15 -8.06
C LEU A 62 -3.39 15.46 -6.58
N PRO A 63 -3.77 16.67 -6.11
CA PRO A 63 -3.59 17.04 -4.72
C PRO A 63 -4.43 16.12 -3.82
N PRO A 64 -3.93 15.77 -2.61
CA PRO A 64 -4.70 15.00 -1.65
C PRO A 64 -5.87 15.83 -1.12
N LEU A 65 -7.04 15.20 -1.05
CA LEU A 65 -8.20 15.72 -0.33
C LEU A 65 -8.09 15.28 1.14
N THR A 66 -8.09 16.25 2.06
CA THR A 66 -8.04 15.96 3.49
C THR A 66 -9.22 16.61 4.21
N PHE A 67 -9.89 15.87 5.08
CA PHE A 67 -10.98 16.38 5.91
C PHE A 67 -11.03 15.69 7.27
N ASP A 68 -11.51 16.42 8.27
CA ASP A 68 -11.75 15.88 9.60
C ASP A 68 -13.21 15.41 9.71
N THR A 69 -13.43 14.24 10.29
CA THR A 69 -14.74 13.62 10.49
C THR A 69 -14.77 12.84 11.81
N ARG A 70 -15.88 12.18 12.11
CA ARG A 70 -16.02 11.23 13.20
C ARG A 70 -15.98 9.81 12.67
N GLY A 71 -15.36 8.93 13.45
CA GLY A 71 -15.31 7.52 13.11
C GLY A 71 -15.08 6.64 14.33
N LEU A 72 -15.28 5.36 14.09
CA LEU A 72 -14.92 4.28 15.00
C LEU A 72 -13.78 3.46 14.42
N TRP A 73 -13.04 2.79 15.27
CA TRP A 73 -12.05 1.81 14.85
C TRP A 73 -12.14 0.56 15.71
N ILE A 74 -11.96 -0.58 15.06
CA ILE A 74 -11.92 -1.91 15.67
C ILE A 74 -10.47 -2.37 15.62
N GLN A 75 -9.84 -2.55 16.77
CA GLN A 75 -8.48 -3.08 16.85
C GLN A 75 -8.52 -4.60 16.68
N ILE A 76 -7.59 -5.18 15.94
CA ILE A 76 -7.53 -6.63 15.73
C ILE A 76 -6.35 -7.16 16.54
N PRO A 77 -6.59 -7.90 17.65
CA PRO A 77 -5.52 -8.46 18.48
C PRO A 77 -4.49 -9.25 17.66
N ASP A 78 -3.22 -9.11 18.03
CA ASP A 78 -2.12 -9.79 17.36
C ASP A 78 -2.27 -11.32 17.40
N GLU A 79 -2.84 -11.88 18.47
CA GLU A 79 -3.11 -13.32 18.57
C GLU A 79 -4.07 -13.81 17.48
N ILE A 80 -5.00 -12.96 17.03
CA ILE A 80 -5.92 -13.28 15.94
C ILE A 80 -5.16 -13.22 14.60
N ARG A 81 -4.33 -12.19 14.39
CA ARG A 81 -3.47 -12.11 13.20
C ARG A 81 -2.57 -13.34 13.08
N ASP A 82 -1.82 -13.64 14.13
CA ASP A 82 -0.82 -14.70 14.15
C ASP A 82 -1.46 -16.08 13.93
N ARG A 83 -2.69 -16.29 14.46
CA ARG A 83 -3.49 -17.49 14.19
C ARG A 83 -3.87 -17.61 12.72
N LEU A 84 -4.45 -16.55 12.14
CA LEU A 84 -4.84 -16.55 10.73
C LEU A 84 -3.66 -16.81 9.79
N GLU A 85 -2.52 -16.20 10.08
CA GLU A 85 -1.29 -16.41 9.32
C GLU A 85 -0.78 -17.85 9.44
N SER A 86 -0.85 -18.44 10.65
CA SER A 86 -0.51 -19.85 10.89
C SER A 86 -1.42 -20.80 10.08
N ASP A 87 -2.70 -20.44 9.97
CA ASP A 87 -3.70 -21.18 9.17
C ASP A 87 -3.60 -20.87 7.65
N ARG A 88 -2.57 -20.14 7.22
CA ARG A 88 -2.30 -19.75 5.82
C ARG A 88 -3.43 -18.94 5.17
N MET A 89 -4.20 -18.21 5.97
CA MET A 89 -5.24 -17.30 5.49
C MET A 89 -4.64 -15.92 5.15
N HIS A 90 -5.29 -15.17 4.26
CA HIS A 90 -4.80 -13.86 3.88
C HIS A 90 -5.29 -12.78 4.87
N PHE A 91 -4.51 -12.52 5.92
CA PHE A 91 -4.90 -11.57 6.99
C PHE A 91 -5.37 -10.20 6.47
N MET A 92 -4.58 -9.53 5.62
CA MET A 92 -4.97 -8.23 5.05
C MET A 92 -6.28 -8.31 4.25
N GLY A 93 -6.45 -9.36 3.42
CA GLY A 93 -7.69 -9.64 2.71
C GLY A 93 -8.87 -9.90 3.65
N GLY A 94 -8.62 -10.44 4.85
CA GLY A 94 -9.59 -10.66 5.91
C GLY A 94 -10.06 -9.37 6.57
N ILE A 95 -9.14 -8.50 7.02
CA ILE A 95 -9.52 -7.20 7.61
C ILE A 95 -10.18 -6.28 6.58
N HIS A 96 -9.79 -6.36 5.30
CA HIS A 96 -10.41 -5.62 4.20
C HIS A 96 -11.82 -6.14 3.87
N ALA A 97 -12.01 -7.47 3.88
CA ALA A 97 -13.34 -8.06 3.74
C ALA A 97 -14.24 -7.74 4.93
N MET A 98 -13.69 -7.72 6.16
CA MET A 98 -14.39 -7.29 7.37
C MET A 98 -14.81 -5.81 7.28
N GLU A 99 -13.94 -4.92 6.80
CA GLU A 99 -14.27 -3.51 6.55
C GLU A 99 -15.49 -3.36 5.63
N HIS A 100 -15.49 -4.06 4.50
CA HIS A 100 -16.61 -4.01 3.56
C HIS A 100 -17.91 -4.53 4.16
N ALA A 101 -17.87 -5.66 4.88
CA ALA A 101 -19.05 -6.20 5.55
C ALA A 101 -19.56 -5.24 6.62
N ALA A 102 -18.66 -4.61 7.39
CA ALA A 102 -18.98 -3.67 8.45
C ALA A 102 -19.67 -2.41 7.91
N ILE A 103 -19.18 -1.84 6.80
CA ILE A 103 -19.86 -0.73 6.13
C ILE A 103 -21.20 -1.19 5.53
N GLY A 104 -21.23 -2.38 4.93
CA GLY A 104 -22.40 -2.93 4.26
C GLY A 104 -23.59 -3.17 5.20
N ILE A 105 -23.33 -3.54 6.45
CA ILE A 105 -24.38 -3.79 7.46
C ILE A 105 -24.86 -2.51 8.16
N MET A 106 -24.09 -1.43 8.09
CA MET A 106 -24.36 -0.18 8.81
C MET A 106 -25.74 0.44 8.52
N PRO A 107 -26.26 0.45 7.28
CA PRO A 107 -27.62 0.91 6.98
C PRO A 107 -28.71 0.27 7.85
N LEU A 108 -28.57 -1.03 8.18
CA LEU A 108 -29.55 -1.77 8.99
C LEU A 108 -29.45 -1.45 10.49
N LEU A 109 -28.37 -0.82 10.94
CA LEU A 109 -28.14 -0.50 12.35
C LEU A 109 -28.45 0.94 12.70
N VAL A 110 -28.16 1.88 11.80
CA VAL A 110 -28.27 3.32 12.09
C VAL A 110 -29.16 4.11 11.12
N MET A 111 -29.84 3.42 10.19
CA MET A 111 -30.75 4.01 9.18
C MET A 111 -30.04 5.05 8.30
N THR A 112 -29.00 4.63 7.59
CA THR A 112 -28.18 5.48 6.72
C THR A 112 -28.06 4.86 5.34
N ASP A 113 -27.67 5.64 4.34
CA ASP A 113 -27.19 5.06 3.09
C ASP A 113 -25.74 4.61 3.26
N ARG A 114 -25.37 3.52 2.57
CA ARG A 114 -23.97 3.05 2.57
C ARG A 114 -22.99 4.13 2.07
N ASN A 115 -23.48 5.09 1.30
CA ASN A 115 -22.69 6.15 0.71
C ASN A 115 -22.26 7.21 1.73
N ASP A 116 -22.92 7.28 2.88
CA ASP A 116 -22.62 8.19 3.98
C ASP A 116 -21.44 7.71 4.84
N LEU A 117 -20.81 6.59 4.45
CA LEU A 117 -19.77 5.92 5.19
C LEU A 117 -18.55 5.65 4.32
N GLY A 118 -17.39 5.71 4.94
CA GLY A 118 -16.14 5.22 4.40
C GLY A 118 -15.47 4.26 5.36
N GLY A 119 -14.47 3.54 4.87
CA GLY A 119 -13.60 2.74 5.71
C GLY A 119 -12.21 2.64 5.17
N ILE A 120 -11.34 2.20 6.07
CA ILE A 120 -9.92 1.91 5.81
C ILE A 120 -9.54 0.73 6.69
N SER A 121 -9.04 -0.34 6.08
CA SER A 121 -8.41 -1.47 6.74
C SER A 121 -6.90 -1.29 6.72
N ILE A 122 -6.27 -1.39 7.88
CA ILE A 122 -4.83 -1.11 8.06
C ILE A 122 -4.20 -2.29 8.81
N PRO A 123 -3.29 -3.05 8.18
CA PRO A 123 -2.60 -4.18 8.84
C PRO A 123 -1.77 -3.79 10.07
N PHE A 124 -1.30 -2.53 10.12
CA PHE A 124 -0.66 -1.95 11.29
C PHE A 124 -0.83 -0.43 11.28
N HIS A 125 -1.54 0.12 12.26
CA HIS A 125 -1.77 1.56 12.37
C HIS A 125 -0.95 2.18 13.51
N ASP A 126 -0.11 3.16 13.20
CA ASP A 126 0.88 3.72 14.12
C ASP A 126 0.28 4.28 15.42
N GLN A 127 -0.93 4.86 15.42
CA GLN A 127 -1.49 5.41 16.66
C GLN A 127 -2.21 4.37 17.52
N VAL A 128 -2.57 3.20 16.98
CA VAL A 128 -3.18 2.13 17.79
C VAL A 128 -2.22 0.95 18.02
N GLN A 129 -1.05 0.96 17.38
CA GLN A 129 0.01 -0.04 17.51
C GLN A 129 -0.44 -1.48 17.20
N THR A 130 -1.47 -1.63 16.37
CA THR A 130 -2.02 -2.93 15.96
C THR A 130 -2.76 -2.80 14.64
N ALA A 131 -3.21 -3.92 14.08
CA ALA A 131 -4.09 -3.92 12.93
C ALA A 131 -5.44 -3.28 13.32
N ALA A 132 -6.03 -2.50 12.43
CA ALA A 132 -7.30 -1.86 12.71
C ALA A 132 -8.17 -1.70 11.47
N VAL A 133 -9.48 -1.83 11.68
CA VAL A 133 -10.52 -1.51 10.71
C VAL A 133 -11.22 -0.23 11.16
N PHE A 134 -11.09 0.82 10.37
CA PHE A 134 -11.73 2.11 10.59
C PHE A 134 -13.02 2.19 9.78
N VAL A 135 -14.08 2.71 10.39
CA VAL A 135 -15.32 3.13 9.73
C VAL A 135 -15.60 4.56 10.14
N TYR A 136 -15.90 5.43 9.18
CA TYR A 136 -16.07 6.85 9.43
C TYR A 136 -17.23 7.44 8.64
N ASP A 137 -17.77 8.54 9.13
CA ASP A 137 -18.81 9.30 8.44
C ASP A 137 -18.17 10.00 7.22
N ALA A 138 -18.64 9.72 6.00
CA ALA A 138 -18.04 10.20 4.75
C ALA A 138 -18.37 11.68 4.42
N VAL A 139 -18.48 12.51 5.45
CA VAL A 139 -18.78 13.95 5.36
C VAL A 139 -17.92 14.70 6.38
N PRO A 140 -17.33 15.87 6.02
CA PRO A 140 -16.60 16.70 6.98
C PRO A 140 -17.43 17.02 8.23
N GLY A 141 -16.81 16.96 9.41
CA GLY A 141 -17.44 17.14 10.72
C GLY A 141 -18.18 15.92 11.27
N GLY A 142 -18.59 15.00 10.41
CA GLY A 142 -19.35 13.79 10.74
C GLY A 142 -20.85 14.01 10.93
N LEU A 143 -21.62 12.94 10.73
CA LEU A 143 -23.10 12.89 10.82
C LEU A 143 -23.58 12.21 12.10
N GLY A 144 -22.67 11.62 12.89
CA GLY A 144 -23.00 10.88 14.10
C GLY A 144 -23.41 9.43 13.85
N LEU A 145 -23.21 8.90 12.63
CA LEU A 145 -23.56 7.53 12.27
C LEU A 145 -22.67 6.53 13.03
N CYS A 146 -21.34 6.77 12.97
CA CYS A 146 -20.37 5.96 13.69
C CYS A 146 -20.55 6.02 15.21
N ARG A 147 -21.10 7.12 15.77
CA ARG A 147 -21.40 7.21 17.21
C ARG A 147 -22.45 6.17 17.62
N ARG A 148 -23.55 6.08 16.87
CA ARG A 148 -24.61 5.12 17.14
C ARG A 148 -24.16 3.67 16.95
N ALA A 149 -23.38 3.41 15.90
CA ALA A 149 -22.77 2.10 15.68
C ALA A 149 -21.84 1.70 16.83
N PHE A 150 -21.03 2.65 17.31
CA PHE A 150 -20.14 2.44 18.46
C PHE A 150 -20.93 2.17 19.75
N GLU A 151 -22.02 2.90 20.02
CA GLU A 151 -22.90 2.63 21.17
C GLU A 151 -23.42 1.19 21.17
N HIS A 152 -23.80 0.68 19.99
CA HIS A 152 -24.26 -0.69 19.78
C HIS A 152 -23.19 -1.66 19.24
N ALA A 153 -21.93 -1.45 19.62
CA ALA A 153 -20.77 -2.19 19.10
C ALA A 153 -20.90 -3.73 19.09
N ASP A 154 -21.44 -4.34 20.14
CA ASP A 154 -21.59 -5.80 20.22
C ASP A 154 -22.53 -6.32 19.12
N ARG A 155 -23.70 -5.70 18.98
CA ARG A 155 -24.67 -5.98 17.90
C ARG A 155 -24.06 -5.71 16.53
N PHE A 156 -23.27 -4.65 16.38
CA PHE A 156 -22.60 -4.32 15.13
C PHE A 156 -21.63 -5.41 14.68
N LEU A 157 -20.80 -5.93 15.58
CA LEU A 157 -19.88 -7.03 15.27
C LEU A 157 -20.63 -8.32 14.94
N HIS A 158 -21.68 -8.67 15.69
CA HIS A 158 -22.50 -9.84 15.40
C HIS A 158 -23.20 -9.76 14.03
N ALA A 159 -23.82 -8.62 13.71
CA ALA A 159 -24.49 -8.42 12.44
C ALA A 159 -23.49 -8.46 11.25
N THR A 160 -22.28 -7.96 11.46
CA THR A 160 -21.18 -8.06 10.47
C THR A 160 -20.82 -9.53 10.22
N LEU A 161 -20.63 -10.31 11.30
CA LEU A 161 -20.33 -11.75 11.19
C LEU A 161 -21.46 -12.50 10.49
N GLU A 162 -22.71 -12.26 10.89
CA GLU A 162 -23.90 -12.87 10.33
C GLU A 162 -24.03 -12.62 8.82
N THR A 163 -23.71 -11.41 8.36
CA THR A 163 -23.69 -11.06 6.93
C THR A 163 -22.70 -11.91 6.15
N ILE A 164 -21.52 -12.17 6.72
CA ILE A 164 -20.48 -12.99 6.10
C ILE A 164 -20.88 -14.48 6.12
N THR A 165 -21.39 -14.99 7.23
CA THR A 165 -21.69 -16.41 7.43
C THR A 165 -22.95 -16.87 6.72
N SER A 166 -24.00 -16.04 6.67
CA SER A 166 -25.27 -16.35 6.00
C SER A 166 -25.18 -16.32 4.47
N CYS A 167 -24.19 -15.62 3.92
CA CYS A 167 -24.03 -15.52 2.48
C CYS A 167 -23.50 -16.85 1.89
N PRO A 168 -24.17 -17.44 0.88
CA PRO A 168 -23.79 -18.75 0.32
C PRO A 168 -22.55 -18.73 -0.59
N CYS A 169 -21.97 -17.55 -0.88
CA CYS A 169 -20.81 -17.46 -1.76
C CYS A 169 -19.54 -18.02 -1.10
N THR A 170 -18.62 -18.56 -1.91
CA THR A 170 -17.36 -19.13 -1.41
C THR A 170 -16.30 -18.06 -1.17
N THR A 171 -16.01 -17.24 -2.18
CA THR A 171 -14.85 -16.34 -2.19
C THR A 171 -15.16 -14.90 -1.81
N GLY A 172 -16.45 -14.55 -1.68
CA GLY A 172 -16.91 -13.18 -1.49
C GLY A 172 -17.72 -12.65 -2.68
N CYS A 173 -18.74 -11.84 -2.39
CA CYS A 173 -19.60 -11.22 -3.38
C CYS A 173 -20.11 -9.85 -2.90
N PRO A 174 -20.79 -9.06 -3.75
CA PRO A 174 -21.35 -7.75 -3.38
C PRO A 174 -22.37 -7.78 -2.23
N ALA A 175 -22.96 -8.94 -1.92
CA ALA A 175 -23.90 -9.09 -0.82
C ALA A 175 -23.21 -9.27 0.55
N CYS A 176 -21.89 -9.53 0.60
CA CYS A 176 -21.20 -9.79 1.87
C CYS A 176 -19.89 -9.00 2.06
N VAL A 177 -18.90 -9.13 1.17
CA VAL A 177 -17.53 -8.60 1.41
C VAL A 177 -16.95 -7.82 0.24
N HIS A 178 -17.70 -7.63 -0.85
CA HIS A 178 -17.26 -6.74 -1.94
C HIS A 178 -17.95 -5.39 -1.84
N SER A 179 -17.17 -4.33 -1.95
CA SER A 179 -17.68 -2.97 -2.07
C SER A 179 -17.50 -2.46 -3.49
N PRO A 180 -18.53 -1.84 -4.10
CA PRO A 180 -18.39 -1.16 -5.39
C PRO A 180 -17.57 0.14 -5.28
N LYS A 181 -17.35 0.66 -4.06
CA LYS A 181 -16.52 1.84 -3.78
C LYS A 181 -15.07 1.49 -3.43
N CYS A 182 -14.71 0.22 -3.50
CA CYS A 182 -13.37 -0.24 -3.16
C CYS A 182 -12.34 0.29 -4.18
N GLY A 183 -11.48 1.23 -3.75
CA GLY A 183 -10.43 1.82 -4.58
C GLY A 183 -9.36 0.82 -5.02
N SER A 184 -9.15 -0.26 -4.27
CA SER A 184 -8.25 -1.37 -4.63
C SER A 184 -8.90 -2.41 -5.55
N GLY A 185 -10.17 -2.22 -5.93
CA GLY A 185 -10.89 -3.10 -6.85
C GLY A 185 -11.24 -4.46 -6.24
N ASN A 186 -11.52 -4.50 -4.93
CA ASN A 186 -11.82 -5.71 -4.15
C ASN A 186 -10.67 -6.73 -4.17
N ARG A 187 -9.41 -6.26 -4.14
CA ARG A 187 -8.23 -7.12 -4.14
C ARG A 187 -7.15 -6.59 -3.18
N PRO A 188 -6.63 -7.43 -2.28
CA PRO A 188 -7.08 -8.79 -1.95
C PRO A 188 -8.36 -8.77 -1.10
N ILE A 189 -9.18 -9.80 -1.20
CA ILE A 189 -10.36 -10.05 -0.33
C ILE A 189 -10.32 -11.52 0.07
N ASP A 190 -10.49 -11.79 1.36
CA ASP A 190 -10.56 -13.14 1.90
C ASP A 190 -11.75 -13.24 2.87
N LYS A 191 -12.85 -13.82 2.37
CA LYS A 191 -14.08 -14.01 3.13
C LYS A 191 -13.88 -14.93 4.35
N HIS A 192 -13.08 -15.98 4.20
CA HIS A 192 -12.86 -16.96 5.26
C HIS A 192 -12.03 -16.36 6.39
N ALA A 193 -10.98 -15.60 6.04
CA ALA A 193 -10.20 -14.83 7.00
C ALA A 193 -11.08 -13.82 7.78
N ALA A 194 -11.93 -13.05 7.09
CA ALA A 194 -12.83 -12.10 7.74
C ALA A 194 -13.79 -12.76 8.75
N ARG A 195 -14.36 -13.91 8.36
CA ARG A 195 -15.20 -14.72 9.24
C ARG A 195 -14.43 -15.15 10.49
N GLN A 196 -13.23 -15.72 10.33
CA GLN A 196 -12.41 -16.19 11.44
C GLN A 196 -11.99 -15.06 12.39
N ILE A 197 -11.65 -13.88 11.86
CA ILE A 197 -11.36 -12.68 12.66
C ILE A 197 -12.54 -12.35 13.57
N LEU A 198 -13.74 -12.23 12.99
CA LEU A 198 -14.95 -11.89 13.74
C LEU A 198 -15.36 -12.99 14.73
N GLU A 199 -15.27 -14.27 14.37
CA GLU A 199 -15.54 -15.40 15.26
C GLU A 199 -14.57 -15.41 16.45
N CYS A 200 -13.28 -15.16 16.23
CA CYS A 200 -12.28 -15.05 17.29
C CYS A 200 -12.56 -13.87 18.23
N ILE A 201 -12.92 -12.71 17.66
CA ILE A 201 -13.31 -11.53 18.44
C ILE A 201 -14.53 -11.85 19.31
N ILE A 202 -15.59 -12.41 18.73
CA ILE A 202 -16.89 -12.62 19.38
C ILE A 202 -16.83 -13.72 20.44
N SER A 203 -16.13 -14.83 20.17
CA SER A 203 -16.03 -15.96 21.08
C SER A 203 -15.18 -15.68 22.32
N GLY A 204 -14.38 -14.61 22.31
CA GLY A 204 -13.45 -14.34 23.41
C GLY A 204 -12.25 -15.29 23.44
N SER A 205 -11.98 -16.02 22.34
CA SER A 205 -10.92 -17.04 22.24
C SER A 205 -9.50 -16.46 22.09
N ALA A 206 -9.36 -15.15 22.27
CA ALA A 206 -8.10 -14.43 22.43
C ALA A 206 -8.12 -13.79 23.83
N GLY A 207 -7.02 -13.89 24.57
CA GLY A 207 -6.94 -13.36 25.93
C GLY A 207 -7.28 -11.86 26.01
N PRO A 208 -7.67 -11.33 27.18
CA PRO A 208 -7.92 -9.90 27.33
C PRO A 208 -6.63 -9.16 27.00
N ALA A 209 -6.63 -8.51 25.85
CA ALA A 209 -5.40 -8.03 25.28
C ALA A 209 -4.87 -6.83 26.09
N LYS A 210 -3.56 -6.84 26.38
CA LYS A 210 -2.88 -5.74 27.08
C LYS A 210 -2.67 -4.57 26.12
N PHE A 211 -3.73 -3.84 25.80
CA PHE A 211 -3.65 -2.70 24.89
C PHE A 211 -4.11 -1.41 25.57
N GLN A 212 -3.14 -0.51 25.75
CA GLN A 212 -3.33 0.89 26.10
C GLN A 212 -3.31 1.72 24.81
N LEU A 213 -4.24 2.66 24.69
CA LEU A 213 -4.15 3.72 23.69
C LEU A 213 -2.93 4.59 24.05
N PRO A 214 -2.07 4.99 23.10
CA PRO A 214 -1.05 5.99 23.39
C PRO A 214 -1.72 7.34 23.71
N ASP A 215 -1.14 8.07 24.68
CA ASP A 215 -1.56 9.42 25.00
C ASP A 215 -1.35 10.32 23.77
N LEU A 216 -2.45 10.85 23.22
CA LEU A 216 -2.37 11.83 22.12
C LEU A 216 -2.03 13.20 22.71
N PRO A 217 -1.02 13.92 22.17
CA PRO A 217 -0.78 15.30 22.58
C PRO A 217 -1.97 16.18 22.19
N ALA A 218 -2.51 16.92 23.16
CA ALA A 218 -3.54 17.93 22.91
C ALA A 218 -2.94 19.05 22.04
N ALA A 219 -3.29 19.11 20.76
CA ALA A 219 -2.81 20.17 19.86
C ALA A 219 -3.96 21.00 19.28
N ALA A 220 -3.81 22.31 19.48
CA ALA A 220 -4.62 23.46 19.16
C ALA A 220 -5.43 23.42 17.85
N VAL A 221 -6.68 23.85 17.96
CA VAL A 221 -7.58 24.16 16.86
C VAL A 221 -7.33 25.60 16.42
N GLU A 222 -6.73 25.81 15.25
CA GLU A 222 -6.96 27.04 14.48
C GLU A 222 -8.10 26.78 13.50
N ARG A 223 -9.21 27.50 13.71
CA ARG A 223 -10.39 27.48 12.83
C ARG A 223 -10.12 28.38 11.64
N ASN A 224 -10.32 27.88 10.44
CA ASN A 224 -10.64 28.72 9.29
C ASN A 224 -11.93 28.19 8.66
N GLU A 225 -13.02 28.88 8.96
CA GLU A 225 -14.34 28.71 8.38
C GLU A 225 -14.40 29.53 7.07
N HIS A 226 -14.62 28.89 5.92
CA HIS A 226 -15.32 29.54 4.81
C HIS A 226 -16.18 28.52 4.05
N PRO A 227 -17.46 28.83 3.74
CA PRO A 227 -18.43 27.87 3.23
C PRO A 227 -18.45 27.85 1.70
N VAL A 228 -18.58 26.67 1.10
CA VAL A 228 -18.90 26.54 -0.33
C VAL A 228 -20.13 25.68 -0.50
N THR A 229 -21.14 26.28 -1.12
CA THR A 229 -22.48 25.79 -1.40
C THR A 229 -22.44 24.74 -2.54
N LEU A 230 -23.13 23.60 -2.36
CA LEU A 230 -23.34 22.59 -3.40
C LEU A 230 -24.77 22.69 -3.95
N THR A 231 -24.89 22.73 -5.28
CA THR A 231 -26.14 22.47 -6.00
C THR A 231 -26.09 21.06 -6.60
N ALA A 232 -27.15 20.30 -6.38
CA ALA A 232 -27.32 18.92 -6.82
C ALA A 232 -28.00 18.85 -8.20
N GLY A 233 -27.68 17.81 -8.96
CA GLY A 233 -28.41 17.38 -10.16
C GLY A 233 -28.12 15.90 -10.41
N ALA A 234 -29.09 15.05 -10.04
CA ALA A 234 -29.14 13.63 -10.39
C ALA A 234 -29.85 13.46 -11.75
N GLU A 235 -29.60 12.36 -12.46
CA GLU A 235 -30.65 11.51 -13.05
C GLU A 235 -30.06 10.25 -13.73
N ASP A 236 -30.94 9.24 -13.78
CA ASP A 236 -30.76 7.80 -13.93
C ASP A 236 -30.39 7.27 -15.32
N LEU A 237 -30.10 5.95 -15.41
CA LEU A 237 -30.66 4.98 -16.37
C LEU A 237 -30.07 3.54 -16.14
N PRO A 238 -30.73 2.46 -16.61
CA PRO A 238 -30.83 1.17 -15.94
C PRO A 238 -30.14 0.00 -16.69
N GLY A 239 -30.13 -1.17 -16.04
CA GLY A 239 -29.35 -2.34 -16.46
C GLY A 239 -30.10 -3.51 -17.12
N ALA A 240 -29.58 -4.72 -16.83
CA ALA A 240 -29.86 -6.07 -17.36
C ALA A 240 -29.12 -6.38 -18.68
N GLY A 241 -28.45 -7.52 -18.92
CA GLY A 241 -28.23 -8.79 -18.22
C GLY A 241 -27.57 -9.79 -19.21
N ILE A 242 -27.33 -11.04 -18.78
CA ILE A 242 -27.02 -12.28 -19.56
C ILE A 242 -25.54 -12.77 -19.56
N HIS A 243 -25.25 -13.61 -18.56
CA HIS A 243 -24.84 -15.03 -18.63
C HIS A 243 -23.87 -15.61 -19.72
N THR A 244 -22.84 -16.30 -19.18
CA THR A 244 -22.15 -17.55 -19.63
C THR A 244 -21.02 -17.51 -20.68
N ARG A 245 -19.77 -17.76 -20.23
CA ARG A 245 -19.04 -19.05 -20.33
C ARG A 245 -17.56 -18.83 -19.96
N VAL A 246 -17.12 -19.43 -18.85
CA VAL A 246 -15.71 -19.49 -18.45
C VAL A 246 -15.10 -20.71 -19.15
N GLN A 247 -14.04 -20.50 -19.94
CA GLN A 247 -13.18 -21.57 -20.42
C GLN A 247 -11.72 -21.24 -20.09
N GLU A 248 -11.10 -22.21 -19.43
CA GLU A 248 -9.76 -22.24 -18.90
C GLU A 248 -8.69 -22.03 -19.99
N ILE A 249 -7.69 -21.21 -19.70
CA ILE A 249 -6.41 -21.25 -20.44
C ILE A 249 -5.27 -21.39 -19.43
N SER A 250 -4.97 -22.66 -19.18
CA SER A 250 -3.68 -23.34 -19.01
C SER A 250 -2.41 -22.53 -18.72
N LEU A 251 -1.74 -22.96 -17.65
CA LEU A 251 -0.35 -22.71 -17.28
C LEU A 251 0.62 -23.33 -18.31
N GLN A 252 1.52 -22.53 -18.89
CA GLN A 252 2.73 -23.04 -19.53
C GLN A 252 4.00 -22.47 -18.87
N LYS A 253 4.96 -23.38 -18.64
CA LYS A 253 6.20 -23.29 -17.86
C LYS A 253 7.35 -22.57 -18.57
N ASN A 254 8.15 -21.87 -17.75
CA ASN A 254 9.61 -21.71 -17.76
C ASN A 254 10.34 -21.26 -19.04
N ALA A 255 10.53 -19.94 -19.17
CA ALA A 255 11.79 -19.34 -19.60
C ALA A 255 12.44 -18.67 -18.37
N THR A 256 13.75 -18.84 -18.16
CA THR A 256 14.48 -18.12 -17.10
C THR A 256 14.51 -16.64 -17.44
N LEU A 257 13.74 -15.85 -16.71
CA LEU A 257 13.57 -14.41 -16.91
C LEU A 257 14.92 -13.68 -16.80
N ARG A 258 15.33 -12.94 -17.85
CA ARG A 258 16.50 -12.04 -17.82
C ARG A 258 16.12 -10.76 -17.09
N TYR A 259 16.51 -10.66 -15.83
CA TYR A 259 16.33 -9.44 -15.04
C TYR A 259 17.62 -8.64 -14.97
N GLY A 260 17.51 -7.33 -14.76
CA GLY A 260 18.61 -6.49 -14.32
C GLY A 260 18.33 -5.81 -12.98
N VAL A 261 19.38 -5.41 -12.28
CA VAL A 261 19.26 -4.65 -11.02
C VAL A 261 19.92 -3.29 -11.19
N LEU A 262 19.16 -2.23 -10.98
CA LEU A 262 19.57 -0.85 -11.23
C LEU A 262 19.60 -0.07 -9.91
N ASP A 263 20.59 0.82 -9.80
CA ASP A 263 20.67 1.89 -8.82
C ASP A 263 21.43 3.08 -9.45
N ILE A 264 21.20 4.29 -8.96
CA ILE A 264 21.89 5.49 -9.42
C ILE A 264 22.39 6.37 -8.27
N GLU A 265 23.46 7.09 -8.55
CA GLU A 265 23.96 8.19 -7.73
C GLU A 265 23.79 9.53 -8.45
N THR A 266 23.55 10.58 -7.67
CA THR A 266 23.20 11.91 -8.20
C THR A 266 24.37 12.89 -8.13
N ARG A 267 24.31 13.95 -8.96
CA ARG A 267 25.32 15.04 -8.95
C ARG A 267 24.99 16.15 -7.96
N ARG A 268 23.72 16.29 -7.61
CA ARG A 268 23.18 17.39 -6.78
C ARG A 268 22.22 16.81 -5.76
N SER A 269 22.25 17.36 -4.56
CA SER A 269 21.29 17.07 -3.50
C SER A 269 19.90 17.62 -3.83
N ALA A 270 18.88 17.11 -3.11
CA ALA A 270 17.54 17.66 -3.16
C ALA A 270 17.51 19.15 -2.78
N ALA A 271 18.38 19.61 -1.88
CA ALA A 271 18.46 21.01 -1.48
C ALA A 271 18.94 21.91 -2.63
N GLU A 272 19.94 21.46 -3.39
CA GLU A 272 20.51 22.23 -4.51
C GLU A 272 19.54 22.38 -5.69
N VAL A 273 18.67 21.40 -5.91
CA VAL A 273 17.63 21.48 -6.96
C VAL A 273 16.33 22.15 -6.50
N GLY A 274 16.23 22.50 -5.21
CA GLY A 274 15.06 23.17 -4.63
C GLY A 274 13.92 22.24 -4.21
N GLY A 275 14.23 20.99 -3.85
CA GLY A 275 13.32 20.01 -3.26
C GLY A 275 13.23 18.68 -4.02
N TRP A 276 12.75 17.64 -3.34
CA TRP A 276 12.52 16.29 -3.92
C TRP A 276 11.50 16.28 -5.06
N ASN A 277 10.64 17.31 -5.16
CA ASN A 277 9.74 17.50 -6.28
C ASN A 277 10.47 17.84 -7.59
N LYS A 278 11.75 18.21 -7.54
CA LYS A 278 12.60 18.57 -8.69
C LYS A 278 13.74 17.58 -8.95
N ALA A 279 13.56 16.32 -8.57
CA ALA A 279 14.60 15.28 -8.65
C ALA A 279 15.17 15.09 -10.07
N GLU A 280 14.38 15.36 -11.12
CA GLU A 280 14.81 15.36 -12.52
C GLU A 280 15.99 16.32 -12.80
N ASN A 281 16.19 17.34 -11.97
CA ASN A 281 17.27 18.31 -12.12
C ASN A 281 18.56 17.91 -11.37
N MET A 282 18.57 16.74 -10.69
CA MET A 282 19.69 16.32 -9.84
C MET A 282 20.89 15.83 -10.66
N GLY A 283 20.65 15.34 -11.89
CA GLY A 283 21.67 14.73 -12.73
C GLY A 283 22.21 13.42 -12.16
N VAL A 284 22.92 12.66 -12.99
CA VAL A 284 23.47 11.34 -12.63
C VAL A 284 24.99 11.43 -12.58
N SER A 285 25.59 11.10 -11.44
CA SER A 285 27.05 10.94 -11.34
C SER A 285 27.45 9.57 -11.87
N CYS A 286 26.79 8.51 -11.42
CA CYS A 286 26.96 7.13 -11.86
C CYS A 286 25.61 6.40 -11.83
N ALA A 287 25.35 5.53 -12.81
CA ALA A 287 24.29 4.52 -12.74
C ALA A 287 24.93 3.15 -12.89
N VAL A 288 24.57 2.19 -12.03
CA VAL A 288 25.09 0.82 -12.12
C VAL A 288 23.95 -0.15 -12.42
N LEU A 289 24.16 -1.01 -13.40
CA LEU A 289 23.24 -2.05 -13.81
C LEU A 289 23.90 -3.43 -13.73
N TYR A 290 23.35 -4.31 -12.91
CA TYR A 290 23.63 -5.75 -12.98
C TYR A 290 22.76 -6.41 -14.04
N ASP A 291 23.32 -7.23 -14.92
CA ASP A 291 22.58 -8.05 -15.88
C ASP A 291 22.67 -9.54 -15.52
N SER A 292 21.52 -10.18 -15.30
CA SER A 292 21.45 -11.59 -14.93
C SER A 292 21.86 -12.55 -16.04
N HIS A 293 21.81 -12.13 -17.32
CA HIS A 293 22.26 -12.96 -18.44
C HIS A 293 23.79 -13.01 -18.52
N SER A 294 24.46 -11.86 -18.44
CA SER A 294 25.92 -11.78 -18.48
C SER A 294 26.58 -12.09 -17.13
N GLY A 295 25.84 -11.90 -16.04
CA GLY A 295 26.36 -11.99 -14.67
C GLY A 295 27.25 -10.82 -14.27
N ARG A 296 27.28 -9.73 -15.04
CA ARG A 296 28.20 -8.59 -14.86
C ARG A 296 27.49 -7.35 -14.36
N PHE A 297 28.27 -6.47 -13.74
CA PHE A 297 27.88 -5.10 -13.41
C PHE A 297 28.42 -4.17 -14.50
N HIS A 298 27.61 -3.20 -14.87
CA HIS A 298 27.90 -2.20 -15.89
C HIS A 298 27.66 -0.83 -15.30
N ASP A 299 28.67 0.03 -15.27
CA ASP A 299 28.54 1.42 -14.88
C ASP A 299 28.31 2.32 -16.10
N TYR A 300 27.51 3.36 -15.89
CA TYR A 300 27.15 4.36 -16.89
C TYR A 300 27.31 5.74 -16.27
N SER A 301 28.10 6.58 -16.92
CA SER A 301 28.08 8.02 -16.67
C SER A 301 26.83 8.66 -17.28
N GLN A 302 26.56 9.91 -16.93
CA GLN A 302 25.40 10.66 -17.47
C GLN A 302 25.34 10.67 -19.00
N ASP A 303 26.48 10.83 -19.67
CA ASP A 303 26.55 10.91 -21.13
C ASP A 303 26.27 9.54 -21.79
N GLN A 304 26.30 8.46 -21.01
CA GLN A 304 26.01 7.10 -21.42
C GLN A 304 24.60 6.65 -21.03
N VAL A 305 23.74 7.53 -20.51
CA VAL A 305 22.32 7.23 -20.24
C VAL A 305 21.59 6.67 -21.47
N PRO A 306 21.83 7.14 -22.71
CA PRO A 306 21.24 6.49 -23.89
C PRO A 306 21.58 5.00 -24.02
N ALA A 307 22.85 4.63 -23.76
CA ALA A 307 23.28 3.23 -23.77
C ALA A 307 22.69 2.43 -22.60
N LEU A 308 22.49 3.05 -21.43
CA LEU A 308 21.74 2.45 -20.33
C LEU A 308 20.29 2.16 -20.74
N CYS A 309 19.60 3.10 -21.39
CA CYS A 309 18.23 2.92 -21.86
C CYS A 309 18.11 1.76 -22.85
N GLU A 310 19.04 1.66 -23.81
CA GLU A 310 19.13 0.51 -24.72
C GLU A 310 19.29 -0.80 -23.94
N HIS A 311 20.19 -0.83 -22.96
CA HIS A 311 20.39 -2.03 -22.14
C HIS A 311 19.14 -2.41 -21.33
N LEU A 312 18.47 -1.44 -20.70
CA LEU A 312 17.25 -1.67 -19.93
C LEU A 312 16.11 -2.23 -20.78
N SER A 313 16.02 -1.82 -22.05
CA SER A 313 15.00 -2.30 -22.99
C SER A 313 15.13 -3.79 -23.34
N LEU A 314 16.30 -4.38 -23.15
CA LEU A 314 16.58 -5.79 -23.40
C LEU A 314 16.24 -6.72 -22.22
N LEU A 315 15.81 -6.16 -21.09
CA LEU A 315 15.53 -6.89 -19.86
C LEU A 315 14.04 -7.24 -19.77
N ASP A 316 13.75 -8.47 -19.33
CA ASP A 316 12.39 -8.92 -19.02
C ASP A 316 11.86 -8.31 -17.72
N ARG A 317 12.77 -7.87 -16.83
CA ARG A 317 12.47 -7.19 -15.56
C ARG A 317 13.60 -6.30 -15.11
N VAL A 318 13.27 -5.13 -14.58
CA VAL A 318 14.20 -4.26 -13.86
C VAL A 318 13.86 -4.31 -12.38
N VAL A 319 14.85 -4.57 -11.54
CA VAL A 319 14.72 -4.62 -10.09
C VAL A 319 15.52 -3.47 -9.49
N GLY A 320 15.03 -2.86 -8.42
CA GLY A 320 15.81 -1.87 -7.69
C GLY A 320 15.14 -1.46 -6.40
N PHE A 321 15.70 -0.45 -5.74
CA PHE A 321 15.19 0.05 -4.48
C PHE A 321 14.78 1.52 -4.63
N ASN A 322 13.47 1.80 -4.59
CA ASN A 322 12.91 3.15 -4.80
C ASN A 322 13.02 3.71 -6.24
N LEU A 323 13.27 2.85 -7.23
CA LEU A 323 13.38 3.21 -8.65
C LEU A 323 12.26 4.11 -9.15
N ILE A 324 11.01 3.76 -8.85
CA ILE A 324 9.84 4.42 -9.47
C ILE A 324 9.70 5.86 -8.94
N ARG A 325 10.00 6.07 -7.66
CA ARG A 325 9.79 7.37 -7.00
C ARG A 325 11.03 8.26 -7.03
N PHE A 326 12.21 7.70 -7.30
CA PHE A 326 13.46 8.44 -7.29
C PHE A 326 14.25 8.25 -8.58
N ASP A 327 14.86 7.09 -8.81
CA ASP A 327 15.85 6.89 -9.87
C ASP A 327 15.30 7.20 -11.27
N TYR A 328 14.11 6.68 -11.58
CA TYR A 328 13.45 6.95 -12.86
C TYR A 328 13.10 8.42 -13.04
N LYS A 329 12.80 9.13 -11.95
CA LYS A 329 12.52 10.56 -12.00
C LYS A 329 13.79 11.36 -12.32
N VAL A 330 14.93 10.98 -11.75
CA VAL A 330 16.23 11.59 -12.08
C VAL A 330 16.61 11.28 -13.53
N LEU A 331 16.52 10.02 -13.96
CA LEU A 331 16.87 9.58 -15.31
C LEU A 331 15.97 10.20 -16.39
N ALA A 332 14.69 10.40 -16.11
CA ALA A 332 13.76 11.10 -17.01
C ALA A 332 14.13 12.57 -17.26
N GLY A 333 14.95 13.18 -16.39
CA GLY A 333 15.51 14.51 -16.64
C GLY A 333 16.62 14.54 -17.69
N LEU A 334 17.12 13.38 -18.11
CA LEU A 334 18.30 13.22 -18.97
C LEU A 334 17.99 12.49 -20.29
N SER A 335 16.82 11.87 -20.41
CA SER A 335 16.43 11.06 -21.57
C SER A 335 14.92 11.07 -21.78
N ASP A 336 14.48 11.06 -23.04
CA ASP A 336 13.08 10.90 -23.42
C ASP A 336 12.57 9.44 -23.28
N PHE A 337 13.41 8.53 -22.81
CA PHE A 337 13.05 7.13 -22.60
C PHE A 337 11.97 6.99 -21.50
N ASP A 338 10.90 6.24 -21.80
CA ASP A 338 9.80 6.02 -20.84
C ASP A 338 10.15 4.89 -19.84
N PHE A 339 10.91 5.24 -18.80
CA PHE A 339 11.32 4.32 -17.74
C PHE A 339 10.14 3.67 -17.01
N TYR A 340 8.97 4.33 -16.96
CA TYR A 340 7.79 3.83 -16.25
C TYR A 340 7.06 2.70 -16.99
N ARG A 341 7.41 2.46 -18.27
CA ARG A 341 6.96 1.28 -19.03
C ARG A 341 7.78 0.03 -18.75
N LEU A 342 8.96 0.15 -18.15
CA LEU A 342 9.81 -0.99 -17.85
C LEU A 342 9.08 -1.94 -16.87
N PRO A 343 9.16 -3.27 -17.08
CA PRO A 343 8.61 -4.25 -16.15
C PRO A 343 9.40 -4.21 -14.83
N THR A 344 8.96 -3.35 -13.90
CA THR A 344 9.75 -2.96 -12.72
C THR A 344 9.29 -3.66 -11.45
N LEU A 345 10.24 -4.18 -10.68
CA LEU A 345 10.07 -4.61 -9.29
C LEU A 345 10.85 -3.65 -8.38
N ASP A 346 10.12 -2.72 -7.78
CA ASP A 346 10.66 -1.81 -6.78
C ASP A 346 10.50 -2.43 -5.38
N ILE A 347 11.62 -2.82 -4.77
CA ILE A 347 11.63 -3.52 -3.48
C ILE A 347 11.04 -2.64 -2.38
N LEU A 348 11.36 -1.34 -2.35
CA LEU A 348 10.84 -0.44 -1.33
C LEU A 348 9.32 -0.32 -1.44
N MET A 349 8.80 -0.18 -2.66
CA MET A 349 7.35 -0.16 -2.87
C MET A 349 6.69 -1.48 -2.45
N LYS A 350 7.28 -2.63 -2.80
CA LYS A 350 6.72 -3.95 -2.42
C LYS A 350 6.75 -4.20 -0.92
N VAL A 351 7.83 -3.81 -0.25
CA VAL A 351 7.92 -3.89 1.22
C VAL A 351 6.92 -2.94 1.87
N HIS A 352 6.78 -1.72 1.35
CA HIS A 352 5.80 -0.75 1.84
C HIS A 352 4.35 -1.20 1.62
N GLU A 353 4.04 -1.85 0.50
CA GLU A 353 2.71 -2.45 0.23
C GLU A 353 2.33 -3.48 1.31
N VAL A 354 3.31 -4.18 1.88
CA VAL A 354 3.10 -5.21 2.90
C VAL A 354 3.12 -4.62 4.32
N LEU A 355 4.10 -3.78 4.61
CA LEU A 355 4.34 -3.26 5.97
C LEU A 355 3.57 -1.97 6.28
N GLY A 356 3.15 -1.21 5.26
CA GLY A 356 2.53 0.10 5.43
C GLY A 356 3.49 1.23 5.80
N TYR A 357 4.78 0.95 6.01
CA TYR A 357 5.83 1.94 6.24
C TYR A 357 7.11 1.57 5.47
N ARG A 358 8.01 2.54 5.36
CA ARG A 358 9.27 2.40 4.62
C ARG A 358 10.34 1.80 5.53
N LEU A 359 11.11 0.86 4.97
CA LEU A 359 12.38 0.40 5.53
C LEU A 359 13.50 0.87 4.61
N SER A 360 14.69 1.13 5.15
CA SER A 360 15.87 1.42 4.31
C SER A 360 16.43 0.13 3.69
N LEU A 361 17.17 0.29 2.59
CA LEU A 361 17.91 -0.80 1.96
C LEU A 361 18.85 -1.47 2.97
N ASP A 362 19.65 -0.66 3.68
CA ASP A 362 20.54 -1.10 4.75
C ASP A 362 19.83 -1.96 5.80
N HIS A 363 18.65 -1.53 6.26
CA HIS A 363 17.91 -2.25 7.29
C HIS A 363 17.48 -3.63 6.80
N LEU A 364 16.96 -3.72 5.57
CA LEU A 364 16.57 -5.00 4.98
C LEU A 364 17.79 -5.88 4.69
N ALA A 365 18.86 -5.30 4.16
CA ALA A 365 20.09 -5.99 3.83
C ALA A 365 20.78 -6.59 5.06
N GLN A 366 20.91 -5.80 6.13
CA GLN A 366 21.51 -6.24 7.38
C GLN A 366 20.71 -7.39 7.99
N ASN A 367 19.38 -7.26 8.04
CA ASN A 367 18.53 -8.26 8.70
C ASN A 367 18.31 -9.52 7.86
N THR A 368 18.28 -9.40 6.52
CA THR A 368 18.04 -10.55 5.63
C THR A 368 19.31 -11.28 5.25
N LEU A 369 20.39 -10.54 4.94
CA LEU A 369 21.62 -11.08 4.37
C LEU A 369 22.80 -11.06 5.34
N GLY A 370 22.67 -10.42 6.51
CA GLY A 370 23.81 -10.16 7.39
C GLY A 370 24.82 -9.18 6.80
N ALA A 371 24.41 -8.35 5.83
CA ALA A 371 25.28 -7.38 5.19
C ALA A 371 25.77 -6.32 6.18
N LYS A 372 27.02 -5.87 6.01
CA LYS A 372 27.55 -4.71 6.75
C LYS A 372 26.92 -3.44 6.20
N LYS A 373 26.74 -2.44 7.07
CA LYS A 373 26.18 -1.14 6.71
C LYS A 373 26.96 -0.52 5.55
N SER A 374 26.27 -0.15 4.47
CA SER A 374 26.87 0.62 3.38
C SER A 374 27.16 2.03 3.90
N ALA A 375 28.05 2.77 3.23
CA ALA A 375 28.31 4.17 3.58
C ALA A 375 27.02 5.01 3.48
N ASP A 376 26.97 6.18 4.13
CA ASP A 376 25.81 7.07 4.05
C ASP A 376 25.72 7.67 2.63
N GLY A 377 24.53 7.68 2.01
CA GLY A 377 24.31 8.24 0.66
C GLY A 377 24.71 9.71 0.53
N LEU A 378 24.87 10.43 1.66
CA LEU A 378 25.47 11.77 1.66
C LEU A 378 26.96 11.79 1.24
N MET A 379 27.68 10.66 1.34
CA MET A 379 29.09 10.56 0.95
C MET A 379 29.26 10.59 -0.57
N ALA A 380 28.32 10.04 -1.35
CA ALA A 380 28.39 10.03 -2.81
C ALA A 380 28.41 11.45 -3.39
N LEU A 381 27.60 12.36 -2.82
CA LEU A 381 27.59 13.78 -3.20
C LEU A 381 28.91 14.49 -2.85
N GLN A 382 29.53 14.14 -1.72
CA GLN A 382 30.84 14.69 -1.33
C GLN A 382 31.95 14.21 -2.27
N TRP A 383 31.95 12.92 -2.61
CA TRP A 383 32.90 12.36 -3.57
C TRP A 383 32.74 12.96 -4.96
N TRP A 384 31.50 13.25 -5.38
CA TRP A 384 31.25 13.96 -6.63
C TRP A 384 31.88 15.35 -6.64
N GLN A 385 31.73 16.12 -5.55
CA GLN A 385 32.38 17.43 -5.42
C GLN A 385 33.93 17.33 -5.41
N GLN A 386 34.47 16.20 -4.95
CA GLN A 386 35.91 15.93 -4.92
C GLN A 386 36.45 15.30 -6.22
N GLY A 387 35.58 14.95 -7.18
CA GLY A 387 35.96 14.26 -8.42
C GLY A 387 36.34 12.78 -8.24
N GLU A 388 35.95 12.17 -7.11
CA GLU A 388 36.32 10.81 -6.70
C GLU A 388 35.37 9.76 -7.31
N MET A 389 35.36 9.66 -8.64
CA MET A 389 34.40 8.83 -9.38
C MET A 389 34.48 7.34 -9.05
N ASP A 390 35.68 6.81 -8.84
CA ASP A 390 35.88 5.39 -8.54
C ASP A 390 35.17 4.97 -7.25
N LYS A 391 35.15 5.86 -6.23
CA LYS A 391 34.44 5.62 -4.97
C LYS A 391 32.93 5.60 -5.14
N ILE A 392 32.40 6.48 -6.00
CA ILE A 392 30.95 6.52 -6.31
C ILE A 392 30.55 5.24 -7.04
N ILE A 393 31.32 4.82 -8.05
CA ILE A 393 31.06 3.60 -8.81
C ILE A 393 31.13 2.37 -7.89
N GLU A 394 32.13 2.28 -7.02
CA GLU A 394 32.27 1.18 -6.06
C GLU A 394 31.08 1.13 -5.08
N TYR A 395 30.68 2.28 -4.55
CA TYR A 395 29.54 2.40 -3.66
C TYR A 395 28.23 1.98 -4.34
N CYS A 396 27.91 2.57 -5.49
CA CYS A 396 26.70 2.23 -6.24
C CYS A 396 26.68 0.75 -6.68
N THR A 397 27.84 0.20 -7.07
CA THR A 397 27.99 -1.23 -7.39
C THR A 397 27.67 -2.11 -6.18
N GLN A 398 28.05 -1.69 -4.98
CA GLN A 398 27.75 -2.40 -3.76
C GLN A 398 26.23 -2.36 -3.43
N ASP A 399 25.57 -1.21 -3.61
CA ASP A 399 24.13 -1.09 -3.38
C ASP A 399 23.32 -1.92 -4.40
N VAL A 400 23.73 -1.95 -5.68
CA VAL A 400 23.17 -2.87 -6.69
C VAL A 400 23.39 -4.33 -6.30
N ARG A 401 24.57 -4.68 -5.79
CA ARG A 401 24.89 -6.05 -5.35
C ARG A 401 23.99 -6.49 -4.21
N VAL A 402 23.83 -5.64 -3.19
CA VAL A 402 22.96 -5.88 -2.04
C VAL A 402 21.50 -6.02 -2.49
N THR A 403 21.03 -5.14 -3.37
CA THR A 403 19.67 -5.17 -3.92
C THR A 403 19.42 -6.44 -4.73
N ARG A 404 20.39 -6.89 -5.53
CA ARG A 404 20.34 -8.17 -6.27
C ARG A 404 20.23 -9.35 -5.32
N ASP A 405 21.01 -9.36 -4.25
CA ASP A 405 21.04 -10.48 -3.31
C ASP A 405 19.77 -10.52 -2.45
N LEU A 406 19.20 -9.36 -2.11
CA LEU A 406 17.87 -9.26 -1.52
C LEU A 406 16.80 -9.83 -2.46
N TYR A 407 16.81 -9.41 -3.73
CA TYR A 407 15.89 -9.92 -4.75
C TYR A 407 15.94 -11.44 -4.87
N ARG A 408 17.15 -12.01 -4.97
CA ARG A 408 17.35 -13.46 -5.03
C ARG A 408 16.84 -14.15 -3.78
N PHE A 409 17.18 -13.63 -2.60
CA PHE A 409 16.70 -14.18 -1.34
C PHE A 409 15.17 -14.19 -1.28
N GLY A 410 14.51 -13.07 -1.58
CA GLY A 410 13.05 -12.97 -1.54
C GLY A 410 12.37 -13.84 -2.59
N ARG A 411 12.95 -13.99 -3.79
CA ARG A 411 12.45 -14.90 -4.83
C ARG A 411 12.50 -16.35 -4.36
N ASP A 412 13.64 -16.77 -3.81
CA ASP A 412 13.91 -18.18 -3.46
C ASP A 412 13.23 -18.58 -2.14
N ASN A 413 13.11 -17.65 -1.18
CA ASN A 413 12.58 -17.92 0.16
C ASN A 413 11.16 -17.39 0.40
N ARG A 414 10.62 -16.54 -0.50
CA ARG A 414 9.28 -15.93 -0.41
C ARG A 414 9.09 -14.97 0.78
N PHE A 415 10.17 -14.53 1.40
CA PHE A 415 10.17 -13.47 2.41
C PHE A 415 11.50 -12.69 2.43
N LEU A 416 11.50 -11.52 3.05
CA LEU A 416 12.68 -10.81 3.56
C LEU A 416 12.63 -10.77 5.09
N ILE A 417 13.72 -10.39 5.75
CA ILE A 417 13.79 -10.23 7.21
C ILE A 417 14.04 -8.75 7.54
N PHE A 418 13.36 -8.25 8.55
CA PHE A 418 13.59 -6.93 9.12
C PHE A 418 13.48 -7.00 10.64
N THR A 419 14.10 -6.05 11.34
CA THR A 419 13.86 -5.89 12.78
C THR A 419 12.73 -4.87 13.01
N ASN A 420 11.73 -5.24 13.80
CA ASN A 420 10.62 -4.35 14.17
C ASN A 420 11.03 -3.37 15.30
N LYS A 421 10.14 -2.44 15.66
CA LYS A 421 10.40 -1.44 16.72
C LYS A 421 10.69 -2.06 18.10
N ALA A 422 10.32 -3.32 18.33
CA ALA A 422 10.60 -4.06 19.56
C ALA A 422 11.95 -4.79 19.55
N GLY A 423 12.75 -4.68 18.48
CA GLY A 423 14.04 -5.36 18.36
C GLY A 423 13.95 -6.82 17.91
N HIS A 424 12.76 -7.30 17.55
CA HIS A 424 12.57 -8.67 17.07
C HIS A 424 12.75 -8.76 15.56
N GLN A 425 13.42 -9.81 15.09
CA GLN A 425 13.47 -10.15 13.68
C GLN A 425 12.13 -10.74 13.22
N VAL A 426 11.57 -10.15 12.18
CA VAL A 426 10.27 -10.48 11.60
C VAL A 426 10.42 -10.67 10.10
N ARG A 427 9.58 -11.53 9.51
CA ARG A 427 9.56 -11.78 8.07
C ARG A 427 8.57 -10.86 7.35
N VAL A 428 9.01 -10.25 6.26
CA VAL A 428 8.12 -9.58 5.28
C VAL A 428 7.84 -10.58 4.16
N PRO A 429 6.62 -11.10 3.98
CA PRO A 429 6.31 -11.97 2.86
C PRO A 429 6.45 -11.23 1.53
N VAL A 430 7.04 -11.88 0.53
CA VAL A 430 7.19 -11.32 -0.82
C VAL A 430 6.76 -12.31 -1.90
N SER A 431 6.24 -11.80 -3.01
CA SER A 431 5.75 -12.60 -4.14
C SER A 431 6.45 -12.22 -5.45
N TRP A 432 7.75 -12.53 -5.53
CA TRP A 432 8.64 -12.11 -6.61
C TRP A 432 8.82 -13.14 -7.71
#